data_AF-A0A671UV11-F1
#
_entry.id   AF-A0A671UV11-F1
#
_cell.length_a   1.000
_cell.length_b   1.000
_cell.length_c   1.000
_cell.angle_alpha   90.00
_cell.angle_beta   90.00
_cell.angle_gamma   90.00
#
_symmetry.space_group_name_H-M   'P 1'
#
loop_
_entity.id
_entity.type
_entity.pdbx_description
1 polymer ?
#
loop_
_entity_poly.entity_id
_entity_poly.type
_entity_poly.pdbx_seq_one_letter_code
_entity_poly.pdbx_strand_id
1 'polypeptide(L)'
;MGNTESVVVQKRLARFRPEERPMVEGVFDRLQAGAGGPSGAPGKTPAVKTLTLEMLQSSMGSLAPHPMVRRVYQCMCSIDPELAAPEASRKSSNSAASGVGKEQLVIFLADILRGTAEERAPLVMVMSQSRAGAAMVVTCDQVAEFLQDLISAVVQILVHRGRLQGWKPDRMGDSALGVKLLAEQMCSELKPSDQGGCDVSCLEDWIFRAPQVSLYLEMLVAEGLHLSLSSRLASPLLPPCRETSWKELSCLLDLLTLMFLAPQLPDGYSAPWKLVFSTRLHGESFTRMVTGLTKHGPTLLLIKDTKRHVFGGFASYTWKVKPQFQGDSRCFLFTVFPRLRVYTATGYNQHFMYLNQNQQTMPNGLGMGGQHGYFGLWLDSNFGCGHSRARPKCTTFGSPQLSGEEDFTLDSMEVWAVGKPLEAEEEGEGKKSILDVDPEVQAIMEMAGKTLHSQGLREPEEDQE
;
A
#
# COMPACT_ATOMS: atom_id res chain seq x y z
N MET A 1 -16.45 -8.64 46.35
CA MET A 1 -15.31 -9.58 46.35
C MET A 1 -14.49 -9.24 45.12
N GLY A 2 -13.25 -8.80 45.32
CA GLY A 2 -12.43 -8.15 44.30
C GLY A 2 -12.08 -9.09 43.17
N ASN A 3 -12.38 -8.68 41.94
CA ASN A 3 -11.95 -9.32 40.71
C ASN A 3 -10.43 -9.08 40.61
N THR A 4 -9.59 -9.99 41.12
CA THR A 4 -8.16 -9.96 40.81
C THR A 4 -8.02 -10.35 39.35
N GLU A 5 -8.11 -9.36 38.46
CA GLU A 5 -7.77 -9.53 37.04
C GLU A 5 -6.38 -10.14 36.94
N SER A 6 -6.22 -11.14 36.05
CA SER A 6 -4.94 -11.80 35.84
C SER A 6 -3.81 -10.78 35.64
N VAL A 7 -2.66 -11.01 36.30
CA VAL A 7 -1.45 -10.16 36.16
C VAL A 7 -1.05 -10.01 34.69
N VAL A 8 -1.33 -11.03 33.86
CA VAL A 8 -1.09 -11.01 32.42
C VAL A 8 -1.96 -9.96 31.73
N VAL A 9 -3.26 -9.92 32.05
CA VAL A 9 -4.22 -8.94 31.51
C VAL A 9 -3.82 -7.52 31.89
N GLN A 10 -3.42 -7.30 33.14
CA GLN A 10 -2.94 -5.98 33.59
C GLN A 10 -1.69 -5.53 32.82
N LYS A 11 -0.71 -6.42 32.60
CA LYS A 11 0.47 -6.13 31.78
C LYS A 11 0.11 -5.80 30.33
N ARG A 12 -0.87 -6.50 29.75
CA ARG A 12 -1.37 -6.25 28.39
C ARG A 12 -2.11 -4.92 28.28
N LEU A 13 -2.97 -4.59 29.25
CA LEU A 13 -3.67 -3.30 29.32
C LEU A 13 -2.72 -2.12 29.51
N ALA A 14 -1.63 -2.31 30.25
CA ALA A 14 -0.63 -1.27 30.47
C ALA A 14 0.04 -0.77 29.18
N ARG A 15 -0.02 -1.55 28.08
CA ARG A 15 0.47 -1.16 26.74
C ARG A 15 -0.39 -0.11 26.06
N PHE A 16 -1.66 0.01 26.47
CA PHE A 16 -2.56 1.04 26.00
C PHE A 16 -2.43 2.28 26.87
N ARG A 17 -2.58 3.45 26.24
CA ARG A 17 -2.60 4.70 26.99
C ARG A 17 -3.79 4.71 27.96
N PRO A 18 -3.71 5.40 29.11
CA PRO A 18 -4.79 5.43 30.10
C PRO A 18 -6.16 5.79 29.50
N GLU A 19 -6.21 6.69 28.51
CA GLU A 19 -7.40 7.10 27.78
C GLU A 19 -7.96 6.01 26.82
N GLU A 20 -7.13 5.07 26.36
CA GLU A 20 -7.51 3.99 25.45
C GLU A 20 -8.04 2.75 26.21
N ARG A 21 -7.60 2.53 27.45
CA ARG A 21 -7.95 1.32 28.24
C ARG A 21 -9.46 1.10 28.40
N PRO A 22 -10.29 2.12 28.72
CA PRO A 22 -11.73 1.93 28.84
C PRO A 22 -12.37 1.49 27.52
N MET A 23 -11.82 1.91 26.37
CA MET A 23 -12.34 1.54 25.05
C MET A 23 -12.09 0.06 24.76
N VAL A 24 -10.91 -0.45 25.14
CA VAL A 24 -10.47 -1.85 25.03
C VAL A 24 -11.28 -2.74 25.96
N GLU A 25 -11.39 -2.38 27.25
CA GLU A 25 -12.15 -3.13 28.24
C GLU A 25 -13.65 -3.18 27.91
N GLY A 26 -14.18 -2.09 27.33
CA GLY A 26 -15.58 -2.00 26.93
C GLY A 26 -15.95 -2.76 25.67
N VAL A 27 -15.00 -3.30 24.88
CA VAL A 27 -15.31 -4.08 23.66
C VAL A 27 -16.21 -5.28 24.01
N PHE A 28 -15.86 -5.98 25.10
CA PHE A 28 -16.57 -7.18 25.53
C PHE A 28 -18.05 -6.91 25.81
N ASP A 29 -18.33 -5.83 26.54
CA ASP A 29 -19.69 -5.44 26.91
C ASP A 29 -20.47 -4.91 25.69
N ARG A 30 -19.82 -4.19 24.77
CA ARG A 30 -20.43 -3.73 23.51
C ARG A 30 -20.88 -4.89 22.63
N LEU A 31 -20.02 -5.90 22.45
CA LEU A 31 -20.34 -7.08 21.65
C LEU A 31 -21.50 -7.88 22.24
N GLN A 32 -21.59 -7.99 23.57
CA GLN A 32 -22.75 -8.60 24.22
C GLN A 32 -24.03 -7.78 24.09
N ALA A 33 -23.95 -6.45 24.22
CA ALA A 33 -25.11 -5.57 24.13
C ALA A 33 -25.70 -5.52 22.71
N GLY A 34 -24.84 -5.56 21.69
CA GLY A 34 -25.25 -5.60 20.28
C GLY A 34 -25.98 -6.87 19.86
N ALA A 35 -25.92 -7.94 20.66
CA ALA A 35 -26.51 -9.25 20.34
C ALA A 35 -28.02 -9.37 20.63
N GLY A 36 -28.67 -8.33 21.18
CA GLY A 36 -30.13 -8.23 21.26
C GLY A 36 -30.87 -9.50 21.73
N GLY A 37 -30.73 -9.88 23.00
CA GLY A 37 -31.57 -10.89 23.66
C GLY A 37 -32.13 -10.36 24.99
N PRO A 38 -33.38 -10.71 25.38
CA PRO A 38 -34.14 -9.99 26.38
C PRO A 38 -33.49 -10.02 27.76
N SER A 39 -33.70 -8.93 28.51
CA SER A 39 -33.60 -8.89 29.98
C SER A 39 -34.19 -10.19 30.55
N GLY A 40 -33.30 -11.03 31.07
CA GLY A 40 -33.69 -12.30 31.67
C GLY A 40 -34.63 -12.05 32.85
N ALA A 41 -35.72 -12.82 32.90
CA ALA A 41 -36.57 -12.93 34.08
C ALA A 41 -35.72 -13.17 35.34
N PRO A 42 -36.09 -12.56 36.49
CA PRO A 42 -35.27 -12.61 37.70
C PRO A 42 -35.31 -14.03 38.26
N GLY A 43 -34.17 -14.74 38.24
CA GLY A 43 -34.08 -16.02 38.95
C GLY A 43 -33.10 -17.08 38.45
N LYS A 44 -32.27 -16.85 37.42
CA LYS A 44 -31.20 -17.79 37.05
C LYS A 44 -29.82 -17.24 37.42
N THR A 45 -29.00 -18.10 38.03
CA THR A 45 -27.58 -17.88 38.30
C THR A 45 -26.87 -17.23 37.11
N PRO A 46 -25.93 -16.29 37.32
CA PRO A 46 -25.29 -15.59 36.22
C PRO A 46 -24.47 -16.59 35.41
N ALA A 47 -24.96 -16.96 34.23
CA ALA A 47 -24.16 -17.72 33.27
C ALA A 47 -22.90 -16.91 32.98
N VAL A 48 -21.73 -17.57 32.96
CA VAL A 48 -20.47 -16.93 32.57
C VAL A 48 -20.68 -16.37 31.16
N LYS A 49 -20.70 -15.05 31.07
CA LYS A 49 -20.89 -14.35 29.81
C LYS A 49 -19.68 -14.64 28.93
N THR A 50 -19.92 -15.19 27.73
CA THR A 50 -18.89 -15.50 26.74
C THR A 50 -19.33 -14.96 25.39
N LEU A 51 -18.38 -14.57 24.54
CA LEU A 51 -18.67 -14.15 23.17
C LEU A 51 -18.74 -15.37 22.26
N THR A 52 -19.70 -15.35 21.34
CA THR A 52 -19.89 -16.38 20.31
C THR A 52 -19.46 -15.86 18.95
N LEU A 53 -19.25 -16.78 18.00
CA LEU A 53 -18.94 -16.42 16.61
C LEU A 53 -20.03 -15.52 15.99
N GLU A 54 -21.30 -15.73 16.33
CA GLU A 54 -22.43 -14.94 15.82
C GLU A 54 -22.37 -13.47 16.25
N MET A 55 -21.95 -13.20 17.51
CA MET A 55 -21.75 -11.84 17.99
C MET A 55 -20.62 -11.15 17.21
N LEU A 56 -19.52 -11.87 16.96
CA LEU A 56 -18.40 -11.35 16.18
C LEU A 56 -18.80 -11.13 14.72
N GLN A 57 -19.57 -12.04 14.12
CA GLN A 57 -20.12 -11.92 12.77
C GLN A 57 -21.07 -10.72 12.65
N SER A 58 -21.86 -10.43 13.68
CA SER A 58 -22.73 -9.25 13.72
C SER A 58 -21.94 -7.94 13.75
N SER A 59 -20.75 -7.94 14.37
CA SER A 59 -19.86 -6.75 14.44
C SER A 59 -19.00 -6.59 13.19
N MET A 60 -18.35 -7.67 12.73
CA MET A 60 -17.32 -7.63 11.69
C MET A 60 -17.85 -8.01 10.29
N GLY A 61 -19.03 -8.61 10.19
CA GLY A 61 -19.48 -9.27 8.96
C GLY A 61 -19.73 -8.35 7.76
N SER A 62 -19.95 -7.06 7.98
CA SER A 62 -20.03 -6.06 6.90
C SER A 62 -18.67 -5.56 6.43
N LEU A 63 -17.60 -5.85 7.17
CA LEU A 63 -16.24 -5.35 6.99
C LEU A 63 -15.23 -6.43 6.59
N ALA A 64 -15.55 -7.71 6.82
CA ALA A 64 -14.65 -8.81 6.56
C ALA A 64 -15.38 -10.05 5.99
N PRO A 65 -14.73 -10.82 5.10
CA PRO A 65 -15.24 -12.11 4.66
C PRO A 65 -15.49 -13.06 5.84
N HIS A 66 -16.54 -13.88 5.73
CA HIS A 66 -16.88 -14.87 6.76
C HIS A 66 -15.69 -15.79 7.15
N PRO A 67 -14.83 -16.27 6.22
CA PRO A 67 -13.64 -17.03 6.61
C PRO A 67 -12.71 -16.26 7.54
N MET A 68 -12.49 -14.96 7.29
CA MET A 68 -11.63 -14.12 8.12
C MET A 68 -12.20 -13.92 9.53
N VAL A 69 -13.51 -13.65 9.64
CA VAL A 69 -14.19 -13.51 10.95
C VAL A 69 -14.06 -14.82 11.76
N ARG A 70 -14.22 -15.97 11.10
CA ARG A 70 -14.04 -17.28 11.73
C ARG A 70 -12.60 -17.48 12.23
N ARG A 71 -11.59 -17.11 11.43
CA ARG A 71 -10.16 -17.18 11.82
C ARG A 71 -9.88 -16.31 13.05
N VAL A 72 -10.43 -15.09 13.10
CA VAL A 72 -10.31 -14.19 14.26
C VAL A 72 -10.95 -14.83 15.51
N TYR A 73 -12.17 -15.36 15.41
CA TYR A 73 -12.83 -16.02 16.53
C TYR A 73 -12.05 -17.24 17.03
N GLN A 74 -11.59 -18.10 16.13
CA GLN A 74 -10.79 -19.29 16.49
C GLN A 74 -9.48 -18.89 17.17
N CYS A 75 -8.85 -17.82 16.69
CA CYS A 75 -7.66 -17.25 17.30
C CYS A 75 -7.92 -16.80 18.75
N MET A 76 -9.00 -16.04 18.99
CA MET A 76 -9.40 -15.63 20.34
C MET A 76 -9.66 -16.84 21.27
N CYS A 77 -10.33 -17.89 20.77
CA CYS A 77 -10.57 -19.12 21.55
C CYS A 77 -9.29 -19.89 21.89
N SER A 78 -8.21 -19.71 21.11
CA SER A 78 -6.94 -20.43 21.31
C SER A 78 -6.03 -19.81 22.37
N ILE A 79 -6.36 -18.62 22.86
CA ILE A 79 -5.57 -17.90 23.86
C ILE A 79 -5.84 -18.49 25.25
N ASP A 80 -4.76 -18.84 25.93
CA ASP A 80 -4.78 -19.27 27.33
C ASP A 80 -4.42 -18.08 28.24
N PRO A 81 -5.33 -17.55 29.07
CA PRO A 81 -5.08 -16.42 29.96
C PRO A 81 -4.06 -16.71 31.08
N GLU A 82 -3.77 -17.97 31.37
CA GLU A 82 -2.91 -18.38 32.49
C GLU A 82 -1.40 -18.45 32.11
N LEU A 83 -1.06 -18.45 30.81
CA LEU A 83 0.33 -18.50 30.34
C LEU A 83 0.87 -17.12 29.93
N ALA A 84 2.04 -16.77 30.49
CA ALA A 84 2.73 -15.50 30.26
C ALA A 84 3.68 -15.46 29.04
N ALA A 85 3.79 -16.53 28.24
CA ALA A 85 4.57 -16.62 27.00
C ALA A 85 4.20 -17.90 26.21
N PRO A 86 4.36 -17.96 24.88
CA PRO A 86 4.11 -19.17 24.09
C PRO A 86 5.29 -20.15 24.21
N GLU A 87 5.35 -20.96 25.27
CA GLU A 87 6.30 -22.07 25.32
C GLU A 87 5.78 -23.28 24.51
N ALA A 88 6.70 -23.88 23.74
CA ALA A 88 6.47 -24.93 22.75
C ALA A 88 6.05 -26.32 23.29
N SER A 89 5.42 -26.41 24.46
CA SER A 89 4.90 -27.68 24.97
C SER A 89 3.49 -27.54 25.55
N ARG A 90 2.49 -27.77 24.69
CA ARG A 90 1.08 -27.84 25.09
C ARG A 90 0.75 -29.24 25.62
N LYS A 91 0.42 -29.37 26.91
CA LYS A 91 -0.43 -30.47 27.42
C LYS A 91 -1.88 -30.01 27.34
N SER A 92 -2.74 -30.82 26.72
CA SER A 92 -4.13 -30.48 26.43
C SER A 92 -4.99 -30.40 27.69
N SER A 93 -5.57 -29.23 27.96
CA SER A 93 -6.91 -29.17 28.54
C SER A 93 -7.91 -29.18 27.38
N ASN A 94 -8.63 -30.28 27.22
CA ASN A 94 -9.78 -30.37 26.32
C ASN A 94 -10.90 -29.49 26.90
N SER A 95 -10.98 -28.23 26.48
CA SER A 95 -12.17 -27.38 26.68
C SER A 95 -12.72 -26.90 25.33
N ALA A 96 -12.95 -27.84 24.42
CA ALA A 96 -13.86 -27.60 23.32
C ALA A 96 -15.24 -27.22 23.89
N ALA A 97 -15.70 -26.00 23.59
CA ALA A 97 -17.01 -25.40 23.93
C ALA A 97 -17.08 -24.44 25.15
N SER A 98 -16.08 -23.59 25.35
CA SER A 98 -16.27 -22.33 26.10
C SER A 98 -16.06 -21.16 25.15
N GLY A 99 -17.05 -20.27 25.00
CA GLY A 99 -16.90 -19.06 24.17
C GLY A 99 -15.79 -18.14 24.68
N VAL A 100 -15.52 -17.04 23.97
CA VAL A 100 -14.41 -16.14 24.30
C VAL A 100 -14.72 -15.35 25.56
N GLY A 101 -13.87 -15.44 26.58
CA GLY A 101 -13.94 -14.65 27.81
C GLY A 101 -13.35 -13.24 27.67
N LYS A 102 -13.59 -12.37 28.66
CA LYS A 102 -13.08 -10.99 28.66
C LYS A 102 -11.55 -10.93 28.64
N GLU A 103 -10.89 -11.78 29.42
CA GLU A 103 -9.42 -11.81 29.50
C GLU A 103 -8.77 -12.22 28.17
N GLN A 104 -9.30 -13.26 27.51
CA GLN A 104 -8.84 -13.71 26.19
C GLN A 104 -8.96 -12.59 25.15
N LEU A 105 -10.08 -11.87 25.15
CA LEU A 105 -10.27 -10.74 24.25
C LEU A 105 -9.25 -9.61 24.51
N VAL A 106 -8.99 -9.26 25.76
CA VAL A 106 -8.02 -8.20 26.08
C VAL A 106 -6.60 -8.59 25.67
N ILE A 107 -6.19 -9.85 25.91
CA ILE A 107 -4.89 -10.36 25.47
C ILE A 107 -4.79 -10.33 23.94
N PHE A 108 -5.81 -10.83 23.23
CA PHE A 108 -5.89 -10.77 21.77
C PHE A 108 -5.72 -9.35 21.22
N LEU A 109 -6.48 -8.40 21.79
CA LEU A 109 -6.44 -7.00 21.38
C LEU A 109 -5.06 -6.38 21.61
N ALA A 110 -4.43 -6.67 22.75
CA ALA A 110 -3.10 -6.17 23.06
C ALA A 110 -2.04 -6.73 22.11
N ASP A 111 -2.08 -8.03 21.82
CA ASP A 111 -1.07 -8.69 20.99
C ASP A 111 -1.22 -8.31 19.50
N ILE A 112 -2.45 -8.17 18.99
CA ILE A 112 -2.66 -7.68 17.63
C ILE A 112 -2.34 -6.18 17.50
N LEU A 113 -2.84 -5.33 18.41
CA LEU A 113 -2.81 -3.87 18.23
C LEU A 113 -1.54 -3.20 18.74
N ARG A 114 -0.80 -3.85 19.66
CA ARG A 114 0.38 -3.31 20.34
C ARG A 114 1.51 -4.34 20.52
N GLY A 115 1.35 -5.57 20.02
CA GLY A 115 2.33 -6.62 20.20
C GLY A 115 3.54 -6.49 19.29
N THR A 116 4.53 -7.37 19.50
CA THR A 116 5.71 -7.55 18.63
C THR A 116 5.43 -8.60 17.53
N ALA A 117 6.41 -8.88 16.67
CA ALA A 117 6.31 -9.99 15.72
C ALA A 117 6.18 -11.35 16.44
N GLU A 118 6.95 -11.55 17.52
CA GLU A 118 6.92 -12.73 18.40
C GLU A 118 5.52 -12.99 18.95
N GLU A 119 4.80 -11.94 19.37
CA GLU A 119 3.46 -12.07 19.94
C GLU A 119 2.38 -12.26 18.86
N ARG A 120 2.59 -11.75 17.65
CA ARG A 120 1.67 -11.91 16.52
C ARG A 120 1.83 -13.25 15.81
N ALA A 121 3.03 -13.84 15.79
CA ALA A 121 3.30 -15.07 15.05
C ALA A 121 2.43 -16.27 15.50
N PRO A 122 2.23 -16.54 16.81
CA PRO A 122 1.29 -17.57 17.26
C PRO A 122 -0.15 -17.30 16.83
N LEU A 123 -0.57 -16.03 16.77
CA LEU A 123 -1.92 -15.66 16.34
C LEU A 123 -2.10 -15.92 14.84
N VAL A 124 -1.13 -15.52 14.02
CA VAL A 124 -1.11 -15.77 12.58
C VAL A 124 -1.03 -17.25 12.26
N MET A 125 -0.27 -18.03 13.05
CA MET A 125 -0.23 -19.49 12.96
C MET A 125 -1.63 -20.08 13.09
N VAL A 126 -2.35 -19.73 14.17
CA VAL A 126 -3.72 -20.22 14.41
C VAL A 126 -4.67 -19.72 13.31
N MET A 127 -4.56 -18.45 12.90
CA MET A 127 -5.40 -17.91 11.84
C MET A 127 -5.13 -18.56 10.47
N SER A 128 -3.94 -19.11 10.22
CA SER A 128 -3.60 -19.77 8.95
C SER A 128 -4.14 -21.21 8.87
N GLN A 129 -4.44 -21.83 10.01
CA GLN A 129 -4.92 -23.22 10.05
C GLN A 129 -6.36 -23.34 9.51
N SER A 130 -6.57 -24.26 8.58
CA SER A 130 -7.90 -24.50 7.98
C SER A 130 -8.86 -25.29 8.90
N ARG A 131 -8.36 -25.88 10.00
CA ARG A 131 -9.14 -26.62 11.00
C ARG A 131 -8.63 -26.30 12.40
N ALA A 132 -9.55 -26.29 13.37
CA ALA A 132 -9.21 -26.23 14.79
C ALA A 132 -8.43 -27.49 15.17
N GLY A 133 -7.10 -27.43 15.11
CA GLY A 133 -6.20 -28.53 15.41
C GLY A 133 -4.84 -27.99 15.83
N ALA A 134 -4.17 -28.68 16.75
CA ALA A 134 -2.90 -28.29 17.34
C ALA A 134 -1.69 -28.49 16.39
N ALA A 135 -1.85 -28.15 15.10
CA ALA A 135 -0.75 -28.23 14.15
C ALA A 135 0.33 -27.22 14.55
N MET A 136 1.57 -27.71 14.71
CA MET A 136 2.72 -26.88 15.05
C MET A 136 3.39 -26.25 13.81
N VAL A 137 2.85 -26.53 12.62
CA VAL A 137 3.37 -26.12 11.32
C VAL A 137 2.20 -25.86 10.36
N VAL A 138 2.30 -24.84 9.51
CA VAL A 138 1.35 -24.54 8.41
C VAL A 138 2.08 -24.50 7.07
N THR A 139 1.38 -24.78 5.97
CA THR A 139 1.97 -24.68 4.62
C THR A 139 1.95 -23.24 4.10
N CYS A 140 2.80 -22.91 3.11
CA CYS A 140 2.77 -21.61 2.44
C CYS A 140 1.39 -21.30 1.81
N ASP A 141 0.70 -22.33 1.30
CA ASP A 141 -0.65 -22.18 0.73
C ASP A 141 -1.67 -21.78 1.80
N GLN A 142 -1.58 -22.35 3.00
CA GLN A 142 -2.45 -21.96 4.13
C GLN A 142 -2.21 -20.52 4.58
N VAL A 143 -0.94 -20.08 4.61
CA VAL A 143 -0.60 -18.67 4.88
C VAL A 143 -1.13 -17.77 3.77
N ALA A 144 -1.02 -18.19 2.51
CA ALA A 144 -1.55 -17.44 1.37
C ALA A 144 -3.08 -17.32 1.40
N GLU A 145 -3.81 -18.37 1.78
CA GLU A 145 -5.26 -18.32 1.97
C GLU A 145 -5.65 -17.33 3.08
N PHE A 146 -4.95 -17.38 4.21
CA PHE A 146 -5.14 -16.41 5.30
C PHE A 146 -4.90 -14.97 4.83
N LEU A 147 -3.82 -14.72 4.07
CA LEU A 147 -3.53 -13.40 3.52
C LEU A 147 -4.60 -12.95 2.53
N GLN A 148 -5.11 -13.83 1.68
CA GLN A 148 -6.20 -13.49 0.76
C GLN A 148 -7.45 -13.05 1.52
N ASP A 149 -7.83 -13.76 2.58
CA ASP A 149 -8.94 -13.41 3.47
C ASP A 149 -8.70 -12.06 4.16
N LEU A 150 -7.49 -11.82 4.67
CA LEU A 150 -7.09 -10.60 5.35
C LEU A 150 -7.08 -9.39 4.41
N ILE A 151 -6.45 -9.51 3.24
CA ILE A 151 -6.39 -8.44 2.22
C ILE A 151 -7.80 -8.12 1.74
N SER A 152 -8.64 -9.14 1.51
CA SER A 152 -10.05 -8.93 1.15
C SER A 152 -10.80 -8.14 2.21
N ALA A 153 -10.55 -8.42 3.50
CA ALA A 153 -11.13 -7.64 4.60
C ALA A 153 -10.65 -6.18 4.60
N VAL A 154 -9.36 -5.93 4.35
CA VAL A 154 -8.83 -4.56 4.24
C VAL A 154 -9.53 -3.79 3.11
N VAL A 155 -9.71 -4.41 1.94
CA VAL A 155 -10.43 -3.81 0.82
C VAL A 155 -11.89 -3.51 1.20
N GLN A 156 -12.59 -4.45 1.84
CA GLN A 156 -13.96 -4.25 2.31
C GLN A 156 -14.06 -3.11 3.32
N ILE A 157 -13.12 -3.00 4.25
CA ILE A 157 -13.02 -1.90 5.22
C ILE A 157 -12.85 -0.56 4.49
N LEU A 158 -11.94 -0.48 3.52
CA LEU A 158 -11.69 0.77 2.77
C LEU A 158 -12.94 1.22 2.02
N VAL A 159 -13.66 0.28 1.39
CA VAL A 159 -14.92 0.56 0.68
C VAL A 159 -16.02 0.97 1.65
N HIS A 160 -16.27 0.19 2.69
CA HIS A 160 -17.37 0.41 3.64
C HIS A 160 -17.19 1.68 4.46
N ARG A 161 -15.95 2.03 4.83
CA ARG A 161 -15.63 3.26 5.56
C ARG A 161 -15.47 4.48 4.63
N GLY A 162 -15.61 4.32 3.32
CA GLY A 162 -15.45 5.43 2.36
C GLY A 162 -14.03 5.98 2.27
N ARG A 163 -13.01 5.20 2.64
CA ARG A 163 -11.59 5.61 2.67
C ARG A 163 -10.89 5.42 1.33
N LEU A 164 -11.64 5.49 0.24
CA LEU A 164 -11.17 5.24 -1.13
C LEU A 164 -10.43 6.42 -1.76
N GLN A 165 -10.38 7.58 -1.12
CA GLN A 165 -9.55 8.72 -1.56
C GLN A 165 -9.78 9.13 -3.04
N GLY A 166 -11.01 9.01 -3.55
CA GLY A 166 -11.37 9.34 -4.92
C GLY A 166 -11.26 8.19 -5.93
N TRP A 167 -10.68 7.06 -5.54
CA TRP A 167 -10.64 5.83 -6.35
C TRP A 167 -12.01 5.16 -6.47
N LYS A 168 -12.24 4.48 -7.60
CA LYS A 168 -13.51 3.82 -7.93
C LYS A 168 -13.28 2.34 -8.24
N PRO A 169 -13.33 1.43 -7.25
CA PRO A 169 -13.05 0.00 -7.44
C PRO A 169 -13.89 -0.65 -8.55
N ASP A 170 -15.12 -0.19 -8.77
CA ASP A 170 -16.03 -0.63 -9.84
C ASP A 170 -15.55 -0.28 -11.26
N ARG A 171 -14.62 0.67 -11.38
CA ARG A 171 -13.99 1.10 -12.64
C ARG A 171 -12.53 0.66 -12.76
N MET A 172 -12.00 -0.04 -11.77
CA MET A 172 -10.60 -0.45 -11.69
C MET A 172 -10.40 -1.89 -12.15
N GLY A 173 -9.15 -2.35 -12.15
CA GLY A 173 -8.80 -3.72 -12.49
C GLY A 173 -9.40 -4.77 -11.54
N ASP A 174 -9.26 -6.04 -11.90
CA ASP A 174 -9.82 -7.17 -11.15
C ASP A 174 -9.23 -7.27 -9.73
N SER A 175 -10.05 -6.93 -8.74
CA SER A 175 -9.66 -6.97 -7.33
C SER A 175 -9.42 -8.39 -6.82
N ALA A 176 -10.14 -9.40 -7.31
CA ALA A 176 -9.96 -10.78 -6.84
C ALA A 176 -8.62 -11.34 -7.30
N LEU A 177 -8.25 -11.07 -8.56
CA LEU A 177 -6.91 -11.38 -9.06
C LEU A 177 -5.83 -10.60 -8.29
N GLY A 178 -6.05 -9.31 -8.03
CA GLY A 178 -5.17 -8.49 -7.22
C GLY A 178 -4.93 -9.08 -5.83
N VAL A 179 -5.97 -9.62 -5.17
CA VAL A 179 -5.88 -10.21 -3.81
C VAL A 179 -4.91 -11.37 -3.82
N LYS A 180 -5.05 -12.23 -4.83
CA LYS A 180 -4.17 -13.39 -5.02
C LYS A 180 -2.73 -12.95 -5.28
N LEU A 181 -2.50 -12.02 -6.20
CA LEU A 181 -1.16 -11.57 -6.57
C LEU A 181 -0.44 -10.88 -5.41
N LEU A 182 -1.14 -10.06 -4.63
CA LEU A 182 -0.57 -9.39 -3.47
C LEU A 182 -0.26 -10.40 -2.35
N ALA A 183 -1.15 -11.36 -2.09
CA ALA A 183 -0.89 -12.43 -1.12
C ALA A 183 0.35 -13.27 -1.53
N GLU A 184 0.46 -13.66 -2.79
CA GLU A 184 1.62 -14.38 -3.32
C GLU A 184 2.92 -13.57 -3.18
N GLN A 185 2.87 -12.26 -3.44
CA GLN A 185 4.03 -11.38 -3.27
C GLN A 185 4.44 -11.30 -1.80
N MET A 186 3.49 -11.11 -0.88
CA MET A 186 3.77 -11.06 0.55
C MET A 186 4.31 -12.40 1.08
N CYS A 187 3.83 -13.52 0.55
CA CYS A 187 4.35 -14.86 0.83
C CYS A 187 5.75 -15.10 0.26
N SER A 188 6.20 -14.35 -0.75
CA SER A 188 7.54 -14.56 -1.34
C SER A 188 8.70 -14.26 -0.39
N GLU A 189 8.42 -13.59 0.73
CA GLU A 189 9.36 -13.33 1.83
C GLU A 189 9.37 -14.41 2.92
N LEU A 190 8.45 -15.38 2.84
CA LEU A 190 8.44 -16.56 3.70
C LEU A 190 9.64 -17.45 3.37
N LYS A 191 10.25 -17.98 4.43
CA LYS A 191 11.35 -18.93 4.34
C LYS A 191 10.92 -20.23 5.03
N PRO A 192 10.12 -21.07 4.35
CA PRO A 192 9.67 -22.34 4.94
C PRO A 192 10.87 -23.25 5.20
N SER A 193 10.68 -24.21 6.10
CA SER A 193 11.62 -25.32 6.29
C SER A 193 11.78 -26.16 5.02
N ASP A 194 12.80 -27.02 4.97
CA ASP A 194 13.04 -27.93 3.84
C ASP A 194 11.85 -28.85 3.53
N GLN A 195 10.96 -29.07 4.50
CA GLN A 195 9.74 -29.87 4.35
C GLN A 195 8.53 -29.04 3.84
N GLY A 196 8.73 -27.76 3.50
CA GLY A 196 7.68 -26.87 2.97
C GLY A 196 6.73 -26.30 4.03
N GLY A 197 7.04 -26.48 5.31
CA GLY A 197 6.24 -26.01 6.43
C GLY A 197 6.83 -24.79 7.13
N CYS A 198 5.95 -23.90 7.60
CA CYS A 198 6.25 -22.72 8.41
C CYS A 198 5.83 -22.97 9.87
N ASP A 199 6.79 -22.93 10.79
CA ASP A 199 6.54 -22.94 12.23
C ASP A 199 6.38 -21.50 12.77
N VAL A 200 6.23 -21.34 14.10
CA VAL A 200 6.05 -20.03 14.72
C VAL A 200 7.25 -19.11 14.50
N SER A 201 8.48 -19.64 14.59
CA SER A 201 9.71 -18.85 14.37
C SER A 201 9.80 -18.35 12.93
N CYS A 202 9.48 -19.20 11.94
CA CYS A 202 9.39 -18.82 10.54
C CYS A 202 8.39 -17.66 10.31
N LEU A 203 7.22 -17.72 10.95
CA LEU A 203 6.20 -16.68 10.85
C LEU A 203 6.58 -15.39 11.58
N GLU A 204 7.25 -15.47 12.72
CA GLU A 204 7.79 -14.30 13.43
C GLU A 204 8.79 -13.54 12.55
N ASP A 205 9.76 -14.26 12.02
CA ASP A 205 10.76 -13.76 11.09
C ASP A 205 10.14 -13.08 9.87
N TRP A 206 9.08 -13.69 9.34
CA TRP A 206 8.35 -13.17 8.19
C TRP A 206 7.55 -11.91 8.54
N ILE A 207 6.79 -11.90 9.64
CA ILE A 207 6.01 -10.73 10.08
C ILE A 207 6.93 -9.54 10.38
N PHE A 208 8.14 -9.80 10.90
CA PHE A 208 9.15 -8.77 11.11
C PHE A 208 9.61 -8.13 9.79
N ARG A 209 9.81 -8.94 8.73
CA ARG A 209 10.23 -8.45 7.40
C ARG A 209 9.08 -7.83 6.59
N ALA A 210 7.85 -8.30 6.81
CA ALA A 210 6.63 -7.88 6.13
C ALA A 210 5.68 -7.11 7.07
N PRO A 211 6.00 -5.85 7.45
CA PRO A 211 5.21 -5.06 8.41
C PRO A 211 3.77 -4.78 7.94
N GLN A 212 3.49 -4.91 6.63
CA GLN A 212 2.13 -4.76 6.07
C GLN A 212 1.16 -5.79 6.65
N VAL A 213 1.62 -7.00 6.99
CA VAL A 213 0.78 -8.03 7.63
C VAL A 213 0.24 -7.51 8.96
N SER A 214 1.12 -6.92 9.77
CA SER A 214 0.74 -6.32 11.06
C SER A 214 -0.23 -5.15 10.87
N LEU A 215 0.05 -4.27 9.90
CA LEU A 215 -0.83 -3.13 9.60
C LEU A 215 -2.25 -3.57 9.20
N TYR A 216 -2.37 -4.63 8.39
CA TYR A 216 -3.66 -5.16 7.94
C TYR A 216 -4.43 -5.84 9.08
N LEU A 217 -3.75 -6.64 9.91
CA LEU A 217 -4.36 -7.24 11.11
C LEU A 217 -4.87 -6.17 12.08
N GLU A 218 -4.07 -5.14 12.30
CA GLU A 218 -4.45 -4.02 13.15
C GLU A 218 -5.66 -3.27 12.62
N MET A 219 -5.69 -3.00 11.32
CA MET A 219 -6.83 -2.36 10.67
C MET A 219 -8.10 -3.23 10.80
N LEU A 220 -7.99 -4.53 10.51
CA LEU A 220 -9.10 -5.47 10.64
C LEU A 220 -9.70 -5.46 12.05
N VAL A 221 -8.86 -5.59 13.07
CA VAL A 221 -9.31 -5.70 14.45
C VAL A 221 -9.81 -4.35 14.98
N ALA A 222 -9.11 -3.25 14.68
CA ALA A 222 -9.54 -1.94 15.14
C ALA A 222 -10.87 -1.51 14.50
N GLU A 223 -11.01 -1.67 13.18
CA GLU A 223 -12.22 -1.27 12.47
C GLU A 223 -13.38 -2.23 12.70
N GLY A 224 -13.10 -3.55 12.71
CA GLY A 224 -14.11 -4.59 12.90
C GLY A 224 -14.71 -4.65 14.31
N LEU A 225 -13.96 -4.20 15.33
CA LEU A 225 -14.42 -4.11 16.72
C LEU A 225 -14.71 -2.68 17.17
N HIS A 226 -14.75 -1.72 16.23
CA HIS A 226 -15.06 -0.32 16.46
C HIS A 226 -14.19 0.34 17.57
N LEU A 227 -12.88 0.12 17.50
CA LEU A 227 -11.89 0.70 18.41
C LEU A 227 -11.30 1.98 17.84
N SER A 228 -11.65 3.13 18.43
CA SER A 228 -11.12 4.44 18.07
C SER A 228 -9.90 4.81 18.91
N LEU A 229 -8.74 4.23 18.59
CA LEU A 229 -7.49 4.51 19.31
C LEU A 229 -6.85 5.83 18.83
N SER A 230 -6.84 6.85 19.69
CA SER A 230 -6.36 8.21 19.40
C SER A 230 -4.87 8.27 19.01
N SER A 231 -4.07 7.26 19.34
CA SER A 231 -2.66 7.20 18.94
C SER A 231 -2.44 6.90 17.45
N ARG A 232 -3.47 6.50 16.69
CA ARG A 232 -3.35 6.17 15.27
C ARG A 232 -3.96 7.27 14.41
N LEU A 233 -3.14 8.18 13.90
CA LEU A 233 -3.46 8.80 12.61
C LEU A 233 -3.56 7.64 11.62
N ALA A 234 -4.74 7.43 11.04
CA ALA A 234 -4.97 6.29 10.17
C ALA A 234 -4.06 6.44 8.94
N SER A 235 -2.93 5.71 8.92
CA SER A 235 -2.01 5.76 7.79
C SER A 235 -2.80 5.49 6.52
N PRO A 236 -2.81 6.43 5.55
CA PRO A 236 -3.55 6.22 4.32
C PRO A 236 -2.97 4.99 3.63
N LEU A 237 -3.83 4.04 3.25
CA LEU A 237 -3.43 2.89 2.41
C LEU A 237 -3.52 3.23 0.92
N LEU A 238 -4.05 4.41 0.59
CA LEU A 238 -4.30 4.85 -0.76
C LEU A 238 -3.89 6.32 -0.88
N PRO A 239 -3.16 6.69 -1.95
CA PRO A 239 -2.95 8.08 -2.27
C PRO A 239 -4.25 8.73 -2.77
N PRO A 240 -4.42 10.05 -2.66
CA PRO A 240 -5.57 10.74 -3.23
C PRO A 240 -5.58 10.68 -4.76
N CYS A 241 -6.68 10.25 -5.36
CA CYS A 241 -6.91 10.33 -6.80
C CYS A 241 -7.52 11.69 -7.14
N ARG A 242 -6.88 12.46 -8.02
CA ARG A 242 -7.35 13.79 -8.44
C ARG A 242 -7.59 13.85 -9.94
N GLU A 243 -8.58 14.66 -10.33
CA GLU A 243 -8.81 15.09 -11.72
C GLU A 243 -9.01 13.96 -12.74
N THR A 244 -9.48 12.79 -12.29
CA THR A 244 -9.72 11.63 -13.14
C THR A 244 -11.19 11.55 -13.56
N SER A 245 -11.46 11.50 -14.88
CA SER A 245 -12.81 11.32 -15.42
C SER A 245 -13.23 9.84 -15.37
N TRP A 246 -13.93 9.46 -14.31
CA TRP A 246 -14.40 8.08 -14.08
C TRP A 246 -15.60 7.64 -14.94
N LYS A 247 -16.23 8.58 -15.67
CA LYS A 247 -17.44 8.29 -16.46
C LYS A 247 -17.16 7.29 -17.57
N GLU A 248 -16.03 7.44 -18.26
CA GLU A 248 -15.65 6.65 -19.44
C GLU A 248 -14.43 5.76 -19.19
N LEU A 249 -13.77 5.91 -18.04
CA LEU A 249 -12.57 5.17 -17.69
C LEU A 249 -12.88 3.76 -17.21
N SER A 250 -12.26 2.77 -17.85
CA SER A 250 -11.98 1.45 -17.28
C SER A 250 -10.49 1.30 -17.09
N CYS A 251 -10.07 1.22 -15.84
CA CYS A 251 -8.69 1.34 -15.43
C CYS A 251 -8.00 -0.04 -15.36
N LEU A 252 -6.76 -0.12 -15.84
CA LEU A 252 -5.89 -1.28 -15.69
C LEU A 252 -5.37 -1.44 -14.26
N LEU A 253 -5.10 -0.32 -13.59
CA LEU A 253 -4.67 -0.30 -12.20
C LEU A 253 -5.81 -0.79 -11.29
N ASP A 254 -5.58 -1.90 -10.59
CA ASP A 254 -6.43 -2.34 -9.50
C ASP A 254 -5.97 -1.73 -8.16
N LEU A 255 -6.84 -1.82 -7.15
CA LEU A 255 -6.62 -1.22 -5.84
C LEU A 255 -5.40 -1.80 -5.11
N LEU A 256 -5.05 -3.06 -5.36
CA LEU A 256 -4.04 -3.81 -4.63
C LEU A 256 -2.67 -3.60 -5.25
N THR A 257 -2.61 -3.50 -6.58
CA THR A 257 -1.46 -2.97 -7.30
C THR A 257 -1.14 -1.56 -6.83
N LEU A 258 -2.15 -0.70 -6.60
CA LEU A 258 -1.95 0.63 -6.02
C LEU A 258 -1.40 0.59 -4.58
N MET A 259 -1.98 -0.24 -3.70
CA MET A 259 -1.48 -0.45 -2.34
C MET A 259 -0.05 -1.01 -2.30
N PHE A 260 0.35 -1.77 -3.32
CA PHE A 260 1.71 -2.29 -3.46
C PHE A 260 2.71 -1.25 -4.00
N LEU A 261 2.33 -0.49 -5.03
CA LEU A 261 3.22 0.44 -5.72
C LEU A 261 3.36 1.77 -4.99
N ALA A 262 2.31 2.30 -4.35
CA ALA A 262 2.36 3.62 -3.71
C ALA A 262 3.45 3.73 -2.63
N PRO A 263 3.66 2.75 -1.72
CA PRO A 263 4.77 2.77 -0.76
C PRO A 263 6.17 2.77 -1.38
N GLN A 264 6.30 2.32 -2.63
CA GLN A 264 7.59 2.25 -3.34
C GLN A 264 7.98 3.61 -3.94
N LEU A 265 7.06 4.57 -3.94
CA LEU A 265 7.29 5.92 -4.45
C LEU A 265 7.91 6.82 -3.37
N PRO A 266 8.75 7.81 -3.75
CA PRO A 266 9.38 8.71 -2.77
C PRO A 266 8.40 9.45 -1.85
N ASP A 267 7.26 9.90 -2.38
CA ASP A 267 6.21 10.59 -1.61
C ASP A 267 5.17 9.63 -1.01
N GLY A 268 5.32 8.32 -1.20
CA GLY A 268 4.44 7.29 -0.68
C GLY A 268 2.96 7.54 -1.00
N TYR A 269 2.14 7.58 0.06
CA TYR A 269 0.70 7.87 -0.01
C TYR A 269 0.35 9.36 -0.02
N SER A 270 1.34 10.27 0.11
CA SER A 270 1.07 11.70 0.28
C SER A 270 0.83 12.43 -1.04
N ALA A 271 1.45 11.97 -2.13
CA ALA A 271 1.29 12.59 -3.44
C ALA A 271 -0.03 12.17 -4.11
N PRO A 272 -0.80 13.11 -4.66
CA PRO A 272 -1.99 12.78 -5.41
C PRO A 272 -1.63 12.10 -6.73
N TRP A 273 -2.42 11.11 -7.11
CA TRP A 273 -2.33 10.44 -8.39
C TRP A 273 -3.33 11.05 -9.37
N LYS A 274 -2.85 11.36 -10.57
CA LYS A 274 -3.67 11.92 -11.66
C LYS A 274 -3.44 11.11 -12.93
N LEU A 275 -4.53 10.70 -13.60
CA LEU A 275 -4.43 10.05 -14.90
C LEU A 275 -4.00 11.09 -15.95
N VAL A 276 -2.82 10.88 -16.55
CA VAL A 276 -2.26 11.77 -17.56
C VAL A 276 -2.57 11.27 -18.96
N PHE A 277 -2.51 9.96 -19.16
CA PHE A 277 -2.79 9.34 -20.44
C PHE A 277 -3.39 7.95 -20.25
N SER A 278 -4.27 7.57 -21.18
CA SER A 278 -4.86 6.24 -21.25
C SER A 278 -5.27 6.01 -22.68
N THR A 279 -4.82 4.90 -23.26
CA THR A 279 -5.22 4.47 -24.62
C THR A 279 -6.73 4.40 -24.80
N ARG A 280 -7.47 4.01 -23.74
CA ARG A 280 -8.94 3.88 -23.79
C ARG A 280 -9.67 5.22 -23.89
N LEU A 281 -9.13 6.27 -23.27
CA LEU A 281 -9.73 7.62 -23.28
C LEU A 281 -9.17 8.52 -24.38
N HIS A 282 -7.88 8.37 -24.67
CA HIS A 282 -7.12 9.33 -25.47
C HIS A 282 -6.72 8.79 -26.84
N GLY A 283 -6.99 7.52 -27.12
CA GLY A 283 -6.59 6.82 -28.34
C GLY A 283 -5.12 6.42 -28.35
N GLU A 284 -4.71 5.78 -29.45
CA GLU A 284 -3.37 5.25 -29.67
C GLU A 284 -2.47 6.30 -30.35
N SER A 285 -2.07 7.33 -29.60
CA SER A 285 -1.22 8.41 -30.13
C SER A 285 0.00 8.64 -29.25
N PHE A 286 1.19 8.32 -29.78
CA PHE A 286 2.46 8.56 -29.11
C PHE A 286 2.66 10.06 -28.80
N THR A 287 2.37 10.94 -29.76
CA THR A 287 2.50 12.39 -29.57
C THR A 287 1.58 12.92 -28.45
N ARG A 288 0.36 12.39 -28.33
CA ARG A 288 -0.57 12.79 -27.26
C ARG A 288 -0.06 12.31 -25.90
N MET A 289 0.45 11.08 -25.82
CA MET A 289 1.09 10.55 -24.62
C MET A 289 2.31 11.39 -24.19
N VAL A 290 3.22 11.67 -25.12
CA VAL A 290 4.42 12.49 -24.88
C VAL A 290 4.05 13.87 -24.36
N THR A 291 3.01 14.50 -24.92
CA THR A 291 2.51 15.80 -24.43
C THR A 291 2.09 15.76 -22.96
N GLY A 292 1.52 14.64 -22.50
CA GLY A 292 1.20 14.44 -21.08
C GLY A 292 2.45 14.21 -20.22
N LEU A 293 3.37 13.37 -20.70
CA LEU A 293 4.62 13.01 -20.01
C LEU A 293 5.59 14.19 -19.82
N THR A 294 5.58 15.17 -20.72
CA THR A 294 6.44 16.36 -20.63
C THR A 294 5.89 17.45 -19.72
N LYS A 295 4.58 17.42 -19.43
CA LYS A 295 3.91 18.40 -18.55
C LYS A 295 3.75 17.90 -17.11
N HIS A 296 3.81 16.59 -16.90
CA HIS A 296 3.57 15.98 -15.60
C HIS A 296 4.69 14.99 -15.25
N GLY A 297 5.22 15.08 -14.03
CA GLY A 297 6.20 14.14 -13.50
C GLY A 297 6.42 14.32 -12.00
N PRO A 298 6.95 13.31 -11.29
CA PRO A 298 7.21 11.92 -11.71
C PRO A 298 5.96 11.15 -12.19
N THR A 299 6.19 10.09 -12.98
CA THR A 299 5.11 9.30 -13.61
C THR A 299 5.27 7.81 -13.42
N LEU A 300 4.16 7.10 -13.29
CA LEU A 300 4.07 5.65 -13.33
C LEU A 300 3.38 5.20 -14.62
N LEU A 301 4.08 4.39 -15.41
CA LEU A 301 3.58 3.83 -16.67
C LEU A 301 3.11 2.41 -16.41
N LEU A 302 1.89 2.09 -16.85
CA LEU A 302 1.29 0.77 -16.73
C LEU A 302 0.85 0.29 -18.11
N ILE A 303 1.36 -0.87 -18.52
CA ILE A 303 1.20 -1.44 -19.85
C ILE A 303 0.60 -2.83 -19.72
N LYS A 304 -0.36 -3.11 -20.59
CA LYS A 304 -0.90 -4.45 -20.80
C LYS A 304 -0.63 -4.88 -22.24
N ASP A 305 -0.02 -6.06 -22.40
CA ASP A 305 0.20 -6.65 -23.72
C ASP A 305 -0.96 -7.56 -24.16
N THR A 306 -0.95 -7.97 -25.43
CA THR A 306 -1.95 -8.90 -26.00
C THR A 306 -1.87 -10.31 -25.41
N LYS A 307 -0.77 -10.67 -24.74
CA LYS A 307 -0.59 -11.91 -23.96
C LYS A 307 -1.03 -11.74 -22.50
N ARG A 308 -1.76 -10.67 -22.20
CA ARG A 308 -2.34 -10.33 -20.88
C ARG A 308 -1.33 -10.02 -19.78
N HIS A 309 -0.03 -9.94 -20.07
CA HIS A 309 0.94 -9.51 -19.08
C HIS A 309 0.72 -8.04 -18.77
N VAL A 310 0.83 -7.69 -17.48
CA VAL A 310 0.70 -6.31 -17.01
C VAL A 310 2.00 -5.95 -16.30
N PHE A 311 2.65 -4.89 -16.77
CA PHE A 311 3.97 -4.48 -16.32
C PHE A 311 4.17 -2.98 -16.57
N GLY A 312 5.27 -2.43 -16.11
CA GLY A 312 5.49 -1.01 -16.22
C GLY A 312 6.79 -0.51 -15.64
N GLY A 313 6.86 0.81 -15.50
CA GLY A 313 8.01 1.48 -14.91
C GLY A 313 7.61 2.78 -14.22
N PHE A 314 8.36 3.11 -13.18
CA PHE A 314 8.30 4.40 -12.50
C PHE A 314 9.46 5.29 -12.99
N ALA A 315 9.10 6.47 -13.46
CA ALA A 315 10.03 7.51 -13.88
C ALA A 315 10.06 8.63 -12.84
N SER A 316 11.24 8.87 -12.27
CA SER A 316 11.44 9.78 -11.13
C SER A 316 11.43 11.27 -11.49
N TYR A 317 11.53 11.62 -12.78
CA TYR A 317 11.46 12.99 -13.27
C TYR A 317 10.40 13.15 -14.37
N THR A 318 10.01 14.40 -14.61
CA THR A 318 9.27 14.79 -15.82
C THR A 318 10.09 14.47 -17.06
N TRP A 319 9.44 13.90 -18.07
CA TRP A 319 10.13 13.45 -19.27
C TRP A 319 10.56 14.64 -20.14
N LYS A 320 11.80 14.61 -20.63
CA LYS A 320 12.27 15.53 -21.67
C LYS A 320 12.53 14.76 -22.95
N VAL A 321 12.13 15.32 -24.09
CA VAL A 321 12.41 14.76 -25.41
C VAL A 321 13.83 15.14 -25.79
N LYS A 322 14.76 14.18 -25.73
CA LYS A 322 16.16 14.36 -26.07
C LYS A 322 16.83 13.01 -26.39
N PRO A 323 17.90 12.99 -27.19
CA PRO A 323 18.55 11.73 -27.58
C PRO A 323 19.43 11.11 -26.48
N GLN A 324 19.64 11.77 -25.33
CA GLN A 324 20.41 11.24 -24.21
C GLN A 324 19.51 10.64 -23.11
N PHE A 325 20.06 9.67 -22.39
CA PHE A 325 19.43 9.15 -21.18
C PHE A 325 19.21 10.24 -20.11
N GLN A 326 18.20 10.03 -19.28
CA GLN A 326 17.78 10.90 -18.18
C GLN A 326 17.24 10.07 -17.00
N GLY A 327 16.77 10.74 -15.95
CA GLY A 327 16.32 10.08 -14.73
C GLY A 327 17.41 9.94 -13.69
N ASP A 328 17.09 9.23 -12.61
CA ASP A 328 18.03 8.87 -11.55
C ASP A 328 17.77 7.44 -11.05
N SER A 329 18.51 7.02 -10.04
CA SER A 329 18.45 5.68 -9.46
C SER A 329 17.14 5.36 -8.73
N ARG A 330 16.23 6.33 -8.55
CA ARG A 330 14.90 6.10 -7.96
C ARG A 330 13.92 5.51 -8.97
N CYS A 331 14.25 5.54 -10.27
CA CYS A 331 13.49 4.82 -11.28
C CYS A 331 13.52 3.32 -11.00
N PHE A 332 12.44 2.63 -11.37
CA PHE A 332 12.36 1.18 -11.29
C PHE A 332 11.42 0.62 -12.35
N LEU A 333 11.59 -0.66 -12.68
CA LEU A 333 10.61 -1.44 -13.45
C LEU A 333 9.79 -2.30 -12.51
N PHE A 334 8.60 -2.69 -12.93
CA PHE A 334 7.77 -3.61 -12.15
C PHE A 334 6.92 -4.51 -13.05
N THR A 335 6.51 -5.64 -12.50
CA THR A 335 5.50 -6.53 -13.06
C THR A 335 4.31 -6.57 -12.12
N VAL A 336 3.11 -6.72 -12.69
CA VAL A 336 1.85 -6.90 -11.97
C VAL A 336 1.31 -8.31 -12.22
N PHE A 337 1.15 -8.67 -13.49
CA PHE A 337 0.70 -10.01 -13.90
C PHE A 337 1.69 -10.61 -14.91
N PRO A 338 2.14 -11.88 -14.72
CA PRO A 338 1.58 -12.91 -13.83
C PRO A 338 2.08 -12.88 -12.38
N ARG A 339 3.05 -12.04 -12.04
CA ARG A 339 3.60 -11.91 -10.69
C ARG A 339 3.85 -10.46 -10.35
N LEU A 340 3.49 -10.06 -9.13
CA LEU A 340 3.70 -8.71 -8.63
C LEU A 340 5.13 -8.55 -8.07
N ARG A 341 5.94 -7.67 -8.66
CA ARG A 341 7.35 -7.46 -8.26
C ARG A 341 7.90 -6.11 -8.71
N VAL A 342 8.83 -5.54 -7.94
CA VAL A 342 9.61 -4.34 -8.28
C VAL A 342 11.07 -4.69 -8.54
N TYR A 343 11.69 -3.99 -9.48
CA TYR A 343 13.09 -4.13 -9.91
C TYR A 343 13.77 -2.76 -9.89
N THR A 344 14.55 -2.49 -8.84
CA THR A 344 15.25 -1.23 -8.60
C THR A 344 16.58 -1.15 -9.35
N ALA A 345 17.14 0.06 -9.44
CA ALA A 345 18.44 0.28 -10.08
C ALA A 345 19.56 -0.60 -9.48
N THR A 346 20.38 -1.20 -10.34
CA THR A 346 21.52 -2.06 -9.95
C THR A 346 22.78 -1.26 -9.63
N GLY A 347 22.85 0.01 -10.05
CA GLY A 347 24.04 0.84 -9.99
C GLY A 347 25.06 0.59 -11.12
N TYR A 348 24.79 -0.33 -12.06
CA TYR A 348 25.72 -0.67 -13.13
C TYR A 348 25.90 0.46 -14.17
N ASN A 349 24.83 1.19 -14.48
CA ASN A 349 24.84 2.33 -15.41
C ASN A 349 23.75 3.33 -15.02
N GLN A 350 23.67 4.44 -15.76
CA GLN A 350 22.69 5.52 -15.53
C GLN A 350 21.65 5.62 -16.66
N HIS A 351 21.31 4.51 -17.31
CA HIS A 351 20.40 4.47 -18.45
C HIS A 351 18.94 4.32 -18.01
N PHE A 352 18.47 5.19 -17.11
CA PHE A 352 17.18 4.99 -16.43
C PHE A 352 15.98 5.27 -17.32
N MET A 353 15.96 6.41 -17.99
CA MET A 353 14.86 6.88 -18.82
C MET A 353 15.39 7.37 -20.17
N TYR A 354 14.65 7.10 -21.24
CA TYR A 354 14.93 7.57 -22.60
C TYR A 354 13.63 7.99 -23.25
N LEU A 355 13.58 9.19 -23.82
CA LEU A 355 12.43 9.62 -24.63
C LEU A 355 12.92 10.49 -25.77
N ASN A 356 12.62 10.06 -26.98
CA ASN A 356 13.06 10.76 -28.18
C ASN A 356 11.98 10.67 -29.27
N GLN A 357 11.93 11.69 -30.13
CA GLN A 357 10.95 11.78 -31.21
C GLN A 357 11.54 12.58 -32.38
N ASN A 358 11.11 12.26 -33.61
CA ASN A 358 11.45 12.97 -34.84
C ASN A 358 12.97 13.08 -35.14
N GLN A 359 13.78 12.11 -34.70
CA GLN A 359 15.20 12.02 -35.03
C GLN A 359 15.46 10.99 -36.13
N GLN A 360 16.46 11.26 -36.99
CA GLN A 360 16.82 10.34 -38.09
C GLN A 360 17.80 9.24 -37.64
N THR A 361 18.73 9.57 -36.75
CA THR A 361 19.86 8.70 -36.40
C THR A 361 19.69 7.98 -35.08
N MET A 362 18.73 8.42 -34.25
CA MET A 362 18.49 7.90 -32.91
C MET A 362 17.10 7.27 -32.84
N PRO A 363 16.91 6.20 -32.05
CA PRO A 363 15.60 5.56 -31.89
C PRO A 363 14.53 6.56 -31.45
N ASN A 364 13.34 6.48 -32.04
CA ASN A 364 12.20 7.30 -31.64
C ASN A 364 11.23 6.43 -30.83
N GLY A 365 10.96 6.84 -29.60
CA GLY A 365 10.19 6.04 -28.66
C GLY A 365 10.52 6.38 -27.22
N LEU A 366 9.95 5.60 -26.31
CA LEU A 366 10.14 5.68 -24.88
C LEU A 366 10.84 4.41 -24.40
N GLY A 367 11.95 4.56 -23.69
CA GLY A 367 12.73 3.45 -23.14
C GLY A 367 12.99 3.63 -21.66
N MET A 368 13.07 2.51 -20.93
CA MET A 368 13.50 2.46 -19.54
C MET A 368 14.45 1.29 -19.31
N GLY A 369 15.67 1.60 -18.86
CA GLY A 369 16.69 0.62 -18.49
C GLY A 369 17.31 -0.11 -19.66
N GLY A 370 18.60 -0.41 -19.59
CA GLY A 370 19.32 -1.16 -20.62
C GLY A 370 20.09 -0.23 -21.56
N GLN A 371 20.03 -0.51 -22.85
CA GLN A 371 20.71 0.28 -23.89
C GLN A 371 19.86 0.28 -25.17
N HIS A 372 20.22 1.14 -26.13
CA HIS A 372 19.54 1.17 -27.43
C HIS A 372 19.44 -0.24 -28.04
N GLY A 373 18.22 -0.65 -28.42
CA GLY A 373 17.91 -1.97 -28.97
C GLY A 373 17.73 -3.10 -27.95
N TYR A 374 18.10 -2.88 -26.68
CA TYR A 374 18.03 -3.84 -25.58
C TYR A 374 17.49 -3.18 -24.31
N PHE A 375 16.35 -2.50 -24.42
CA PHE A 375 15.74 -1.88 -23.26
C PHE A 375 15.01 -2.92 -22.40
N GLY A 376 15.01 -2.72 -21.09
CA GLY A 376 14.17 -3.48 -20.16
C GLY A 376 12.68 -3.25 -20.44
N LEU A 377 12.33 -2.03 -20.82
CA LEU A 377 11.03 -1.66 -21.35
C LEU A 377 11.20 -0.64 -22.49
N TRP A 378 10.66 -0.94 -23.66
CA TRP A 378 10.60 -0.04 -24.81
C TRP A 378 9.18 0.05 -25.37
N LEU A 379 8.76 1.26 -25.73
CA LEU A 379 7.57 1.55 -26.52
C LEU A 379 7.97 2.36 -27.74
N ASP A 380 7.60 1.88 -28.92
CA ASP A 380 7.96 2.52 -30.18
C ASP A 380 7.14 3.79 -30.44
N SER A 381 7.73 4.77 -31.13
CA SER A 381 7.03 6.01 -31.53
C SER A 381 5.85 5.80 -32.48
N ASN A 382 5.83 4.70 -33.24
CA ASN A 382 4.68 4.32 -34.06
C ASN A 382 3.46 3.92 -33.24
N PHE A 383 3.63 3.78 -31.92
CA PHE A 383 2.63 3.29 -30.98
C PHE A 383 2.16 1.87 -31.29
N GLY A 384 1.60 1.15 -30.31
CA GLY A 384 1.05 -0.20 -30.53
C GLY A 384 2.07 -1.34 -30.45
N CYS A 385 3.38 -1.09 -30.57
CA CYS A 385 4.42 -2.11 -30.39
C CYS A 385 5.54 -1.65 -29.46
N GLY A 386 6.20 -2.63 -28.83
CA GLY A 386 7.29 -2.41 -27.89
C GLY A 386 8.11 -3.68 -27.70
N HIS A 387 9.13 -3.60 -26.85
CA HIS A 387 9.92 -4.77 -26.47
C HIS A 387 10.41 -4.72 -25.03
N SER A 388 10.68 -5.89 -24.45
CA SER A 388 11.32 -6.09 -23.15
C SER A 388 12.52 -7.01 -23.32
N ARG A 389 13.61 -6.46 -23.87
CA ARG A 389 14.83 -7.19 -24.25
C ARG A 389 15.82 -7.21 -23.10
N ALA A 390 15.58 -8.11 -22.17
CA ALA A 390 16.32 -8.21 -20.91
C ALA A 390 16.98 -9.58 -20.74
N ARG A 391 17.73 -10.11 -21.73
CA ARG A 391 18.39 -11.43 -21.64
C ARG A 391 19.85 -11.33 -21.13
N PRO A 392 20.23 -12.03 -20.04
CA PRO A 392 19.37 -12.76 -19.09
C PRO A 392 18.62 -11.83 -18.13
N LYS A 393 19.13 -10.61 -17.90
CA LYS A 393 18.48 -9.54 -17.15
C LYS A 393 18.86 -8.18 -17.74
N CYS A 394 18.01 -7.19 -17.57
CA CYS A 394 18.32 -5.79 -17.87
C CYS A 394 19.49 -5.32 -16.99
N THR A 395 20.49 -4.67 -17.57
CA THR A 395 21.68 -4.22 -16.83
C THR A 395 21.37 -3.12 -15.82
N THR A 396 20.44 -2.21 -16.14
CA THR A 396 20.11 -1.05 -15.29
C THR A 396 19.25 -1.43 -14.08
N PHE A 397 18.27 -2.32 -14.25
CA PHE A 397 17.29 -2.63 -13.18
C PHE A 397 17.32 -4.08 -12.71
N GLY A 398 18.12 -4.96 -13.33
CA GLY A 398 18.15 -6.38 -13.00
C GLY A 398 16.84 -7.12 -13.26
N SER A 399 15.91 -6.49 -14.00
CA SER A 399 14.63 -7.07 -14.35
C SER A 399 14.79 -8.18 -15.40
N PRO A 400 13.95 -9.23 -15.37
CA PRO A 400 13.82 -10.16 -16.48
C PRO A 400 13.02 -9.51 -17.62
N GLN A 401 12.68 -10.31 -18.63
CA GLN A 401 11.61 -9.95 -19.57
C GLN A 401 10.31 -9.70 -18.78
N LEU A 402 9.69 -8.55 -19.02
CA LEU A 402 8.47 -8.13 -18.32
C LEU A 402 7.20 -8.57 -19.05
N SER A 403 7.24 -8.53 -20.38
CA SER A 403 6.16 -8.92 -21.29
C SER A 403 6.10 -10.43 -21.50
N GLY A 404 4.99 -10.91 -22.07
CA GLY A 404 4.83 -12.34 -22.40
C GLY A 404 5.83 -12.82 -23.46
N GLU A 405 6.23 -11.94 -24.36
CA GLU A 405 7.21 -12.18 -25.42
C GLU A 405 8.24 -11.04 -25.48
N GLU A 406 9.39 -11.27 -26.10
CA GLU A 406 10.48 -10.28 -26.17
C GLU A 406 10.05 -9.00 -26.88
N ASP A 407 9.41 -9.14 -28.04
CA ASP A 407 8.69 -8.08 -28.73
C ASP A 407 7.19 -8.26 -28.43
N PHE A 408 6.49 -7.20 -28.07
CA PHE A 408 5.08 -7.27 -27.67
C PHE A 408 4.22 -6.28 -28.44
N THR A 409 2.95 -6.63 -28.58
CA THR A 409 1.89 -5.74 -29.06
C THR A 409 1.12 -5.19 -27.86
N LEU A 410 0.87 -3.89 -27.87
CA LEU A 410 0.14 -3.18 -26.83
C LEU A 410 -1.37 -3.49 -26.93
N ASP A 411 -1.98 -3.93 -25.84
CA ASP A 411 -3.44 -4.03 -25.69
C ASP A 411 -4.00 -2.73 -25.09
N SER A 412 -3.40 -2.25 -24.00
CA SER A 412 -3.74 -0.96 -23.42
C SER A 412 -2.62 -0.42 -22.54
N MET A 413 -2.60 0.90 -22.37
CA MET A 413 -1.63 1.61 -21.54
C MET A 413 -2.28 2.73 -20.76
N GLU A 414 -1.74 2.98 -19.57
CA GLU A 414 -2.03 4.11 -18.70
C GLU A 414 -0.74 4.78 -18.24
N VAL A 415 -0.84 6.09 -18.03
CA VAL A 415 0.21 6.90 -17.42
C VAL A 415 -0.41 7.70 -16.29
N TRP A 416 0.12 7.52 -15.10
CA TRP A 416 -0.28 8.22 -13.90
C TRP A 416 0.81 9.19 -13.48
N ALA A 417 0.49 10.46 -13.28
CA ALA A 417 1.35 11.37 -12.55
C ALA A 417 1.20 11.06 -11.05
N VAL A 418 2.33 10.89 -10.37
CA VAL A 418 2.39 10.40 -8.99
C VAL A 418 3.25 11.29 -8.09
N GLY A 419 3.58 12.49 -8.57
CA GLY A 419 4.29 13.52 -7.82
C GLY A 419 3.34 14.56 -7.24
N LYS A 420 3.81 15.28 -6.23
CA LYS A 420 3.15 16.52 -5.83
C LYS A 420 3.14 17.46 -7.06
N PRO A 421 2.01 18.11 -7.37
CA PRO A 421 2.01 19.17 -8.35
C PRO A 421 3.13 20.13 -7.98
N LEU A 422 3.97 20.50 -8.95
CA LEU A 422 4.77 21.70 -8.77
C LEU A 422 3.72 22.78 -8.46
N GLU A 423 3.80 23.37 -7.27
CA GLU A 423 3.12 24.63 -7.03
C GLU A 423 3.50 25.47 -8.24
N ALA A 424 2.51 25.90 -9.02
CA ALA A 424 2.78 26.69 -10.19
C ALA A 424 3.71 27.80 -9.69
N GLU A 425 4.94 27.83 -10.22
CA GLU A 425 5.64 29.09 -10.29
C GLU A 425 4.60 29.97 -10.97
N GLU A 426 3.98 30.85 -10.18
CA GLU A 426 3.18 31.94 -10.71
C GLU A 426 4.04 32.48 -11.86
N GLU A 427 3.53 32.36 -13.08
CA GLU A 427 4.11 33.09 -14.21
C GLU A 427 4.21 34.52 -13.72
N GLY A 428 5.43 34.93 -13.39
CA GLY A 428 5.65 36.10 -12.56
C GLY A 428 4.98 37.30 -13.18
N GLU A 429 3.88 37.74 -12.58
CA GLU A 429 3.48 39.13 -12.59
C GLU A 429 4.64 39.91 -11.98
N GLY A 430 5.50 40.42 -12.85
CA GLY A 430 6.56 41.36 -12.52
C GLY A 430 7.64 40.80 -11.62
N LYS A 431 8.87 40.71 -12.14
CA LYS A 431 10.06 40.77 -11.29
C LYS A 431 10.07 42.11 -10.57
N LYS A 432 9.36 42.25 -9.44
CA LYS A 432 9.61 43.34 -8.50
C LYS A 432 10.99 43.07 -7.91
N SER A 433 11.89 43.97 -8.23
CA SER A 433 13.27 43.93 -7.77
C SER A 433 13.29 43.80 -6.26
N ILE A 434 14.23 43.02 -5.72
CA ILE A 434 14.42 42.83 -4.27
C ILE A 434 14.65 44.17 -3.53
N LEU A 435 14.94 45.24 -4.28
CA LEU A 435 15.08 46.61 -3.78
C LEU A 435 13.74 47.29 -3.42
N ASP A 436 12.60 46.81 -3.92
CA ASP A 436 11.29 47.41 -3.64
C ASP A 436 10.59 46.81 -2.41
N VAL A 437 11.21 45.81 -1.76
CA VAL A 437 10.57 45.03 -0.70
C VAL A 437 10.94 45.53 0.70
N ASP A 438 12.07 46.23 0.89
CA ASP A 438 12.46 46.67 2.24
C ASP A 438 13.44 47.88 2.25
N PRO A 439 13.01 49.08 2.71
CA PRO A 439 13.86 50.26 2.81
C PRO A 439 14.97 50.12 3.88
N GLU A 440 14.82 49.21 4.85
CA GLU A 440 15.86 48.97 5.87
C GLU A 440 17.05 48.22 5.28
N VAL A 441 16.81 47.28 4.35
CA VAL A 441 17.87 46.51 3.68
C VAL A 441 18.71 47.41 2.76
N GLN A 442 18.07 48.40 2.13
CA GLN A 442 18.76 49.40 1.32
C GLN A 442 19.69 50.27 2.17
N ALA A 443 19.22 50.74 3.33
CA ALA A 443 20.02 51.54 4.26
C ALA A 443 21.23 50.74 4.81
N ILE A 444 21.05 49.45 5.09
CA ILE A 444 22.13 48.57 5.57
C ILE A 444 23.20 48.34 4.48
N MET A 445 22.81 48.22 3.21
CA MET A 445 23.77 48.05 2.11
C MET A 445 24.59 49.32 1.83
N GLU A 446 23.98 50.50 1.97
CA GLU A 446 24.68 51.78 1.85
C GLU A 446 25.67 52.00 3.00
N MET A 447 25.29 51.65 4.24
CA MET A 447 26.21 51.70 5.38
C MET A 447 27.36 50.69 5.29
N ALA A 448 27.19 49.60 4.54
CA ALA A 448 28.22 48.60 4.28
C ALA A 448 29.17 48.96 3.11
N GLY A 449 29.03 50.14 2.50
CA GLY A 449 29.95 50.66 1.49
C GLY A 449 29.87 49.95 0.12
N LYS A 450 28.76 49.25 -0.18
CA LYS A 450 28.55 48.60 -1.49
C LYS A 450 27.80 49.55 -2.42
N THR A 451 28.38 49.88 -3.58
CA THR A 451 27.75 50.75 -4.59
C THR A 451 26.70 49.98 -5.40
N LEU A 452 25.47 50.53 -5.45
CA LEU A 452 24.36 50.00 -6.26
C LEU A 452 24.61 50.34 -7.74
N HIS A 453 24.98 49.32 -8.53
CA HIS A 453 25.36 49.50 -9.95
C HIS A 453 24.20 49.42 -10.96
N SER A 454 22.92 49.50 -10.57
CA SER A 454 21.81 49.38 -11.54
C SER A 454 20.78 50.52 -11.56
N GLN A 455 21.16 51.76 -11.28
CA GLN A 455 20.27 52.92 -11.52
C GLN A 455 20.23 53.38 -13.00
N GLY A 456 21.17 52.92 -13.85
CA GLY A 456 21.34 53.42 -15.22
C GLY A 456 20.56 52.69 -16.32
N LEU A 457 19.74 51.68 -15.99
CA LEU A 457 18.94 50.92 -16.97
C LEU A 457 17.48 50.89 -16.51
N ARG A 458 16.83 52.05 -16.48
CA ARG A 458 15.37 52.16 -16.43
C ARG A 458 14.94 52.89 -17.70
N GLU A 459 14.20 52.21 -18.57
CA GLU A 459 13.36 52.89 -19.54
C GLU A 459 12.18 53.50 -18.76
N PRO A 460 11.79 54.75 -19.02
CA PRO A 460 10.67 55.37 -18.31
C PRO A 460 9.37 54.65 -18.67
N GLU A 461 8.57 54.32 -17.65
CA GLU A 461 7.21 53.83 -17.83
C GLU A 461 6.38 54.95 -18.45
N GLU A 462 5.76 54.70 -19.60
CA GLU A 462 4.78 55.61 -20.19
C GLU A 462 3.51 55.62 -19.32
N ASP A 463 3.25 56.76 -18.67
CA ASP A 463 2.01 57.01 -17.95
C ASP A 463 0.81 56.89 -18.92
N GLN A 464 -0.09 55.94 -18.68
CA GLN A 464 -1.42 55.94 -19.27
C GLN A 464 -2.43 56.41 -18.21
N GLU A 465 -3.02 57.58 -18.47
CA GLU A 465 -4.25 58.08 -17.83
C GLU A 465 -5.46 57.18 -18.12
#